data_AF-G4HHD7-F1
#
_entry.id   AF-G4HHD7-F1
#
_cell.length_a   1.000
_cell.length_b   1.000
_cell.length_c   1.000
_cell.angle_alpha   90.00
_cell.angle_beta   90.00
_cell.angle_gamma   90.00
#
_symmetry.space_group_name_H-M   'P 1'
#
loop_
_entity.id
_entity.type
_entity.pdbx_description
1 polymer ?
#
loop_
_entity_poly.entity_id
_entity_poly.type
_entity_poly.pdbx_seq_one_letter_code
_entity_poly.pdbx_strand_id
1 'polypeptide(L)'
;MCYFMHIVIDRNIPDSIIGKFIDMNIYIRDITQGVEHKHPEKYYYDITNQCSCDFVSSDPKRNQANEIKELFQALHLCTDITFCIILDNNKYTNLQLEIQDIISSLPNEELDFNTFMDLYPDQLEKDRAYLIR
;
A
#
# COMPACT_ATOMS: atom_id res chain seq x y z
N MET A 1 15.12 -8.08 -2.93
CA MET A 1 13.70 -8.07 -3.32
C MET A 1 12.94 -7.04 -2.49
N CYS A 2 12.65 -5.89 -3.10
CA CYS A 2 12.09 -4.73 -2.40
C CYS A 2 10.60 -4.93 -2.04
N TYR A 3 10.18 -4.36 -0.92
CA TYR A 3 8.78 -4.29 -0.51
C TYR A 3 8.00 -3.30 -1.37
N PHE A 4 6.79 -3.68 -1.78
CA PHE A 4 5.82 -2.83 -2.45
C PHE A 4 4.47 -3.03 -1.77
N MET A 5 3.90 -1.98 -1.18
CA MET A 5 2.45 -1.94 -0.97
C MET A 5 1.84 -1.30 -2.18
N HIS A 6 0.90 -2.01 -2.77
CA HIS A 6 -0.02 -1.41 -3.71
C HIS A 6 -1.19 -0.87 -2.93
N ILE A 7 -1.49 0.41 -3.10
CA ILE A 7 -2.67 1.03 -2.53
C ILE A 7 -3.60 1.46 -3.65
N VAL A 8 -4.86 1.06 -3.54
CA VAL A 8 -5.98 1.66 -4.27
C VAL A 8 -6.79 2.51 -3.30
N ILE A 9 -7.10 3.75 -3.68
CA ILE A 9 -7.93 4.68 -2.90
C ILE A 9 -8.88 5.48 -3.79
N ASP A 10 -9.90 6.09 -3.19
CA ASP A 10 -10.98 6.77 -3.90
C ASP A 10 -10.68 8.24 -4.20
N ARG A 11 -9.59 8.77 -3.65
CA ARG A 11 -9.21 10.18 -3.76
C ARG A 11 -7.70 10.31 -3.86
N ASN A 12 -7.22 11.31 -4.60
CA ASN A 12 -5.79 11.53 -4.80
C ASN A 12 -5.08 11.83 -3.45
N ILE A 13 -3.91 11.21 -3.21
CA ILE A 13 -3.03 11.57 -2.10
C ILE A 13 -2.47 12.97 -2.35
N PRO A 14 -2.64 13.93 -1.43
CA PRO A 14 -2.03 15.26 -1.56
C PRO A 14 -0.50 15.20 -1.67
N ASP A 15 0.08 16.00 -2.57
CA ASP A 15 1.55 16.12 -2.72
C ASP A 15 2.27 16.49 -1.41
N SER A 16 1.60 17.20 -0.51
CA SER A 16 2.12 17.54 0.82
C SER A 16 2.32 16.32 1.71
N ILE A 17 1.44 15.32 1.60
CA ILE A 17 1.59 14.03 2.28
C ILE A 17 2.76 13.28 1.63
N ILE A 18 2.78 13.17 0.29
CA ILE A 18 3.85 12.49 -0.44
C ILE A 18 5.23 13.05 -0.08
N GLY A 19 5.39 14.38 -0.13
CA GLY A 19 6.64 15.06 0.19
C GLY A 19 7.13 14.77 1.61
N LYS A 20 6.23 14.78 2.61
CA LYS A 20 6.57 14.49 4.02
C LYS A 20 7.21 13.10 4.19
N PHE A 21 6.68 12.10 3.50
CA PHE A 21 7.14 10.71 3.65
C PHE A 21 8.42 10.40 2.87
N ILE A 22 8.70 11.14 1.80
CA ILE A 22 9.98 11.05 1.07
C ILE A 22 11.16 11.37 2.01
N ASP A 23 11.03 12.37 2.87
CA ASP A 23 12.06 12.72 3.87
C ASP A 23 12.29 11.60 4.90
N MET A 24 11.33 10.69 5.04
CA MET A 24 11.39 9.51 5.91
C MET A 24 11.90 8.25 5.16
N ASN A 25 12.36 8.38 3.91
CA ASN A 25 12.72 7.28 3.00
C ASN A 25 11.55 6.36 2.60
N ILE A 26 10.31 6.87 2.68
CA ILE A 26 9.11 6.19 2.16
C ILE A 26 8.73 6.88 0.85
N TYR A 27 8.79 6.11 -0.23
CA TYR A 27 8.51 6.57 -1.58
C TYR A 27 7.13 6.13 -1.98
N ILE A 28 6.27 7.12 -2.24
CA ILE A 28 4.91 6.93 -2.72
C ILE A 28 4.91 7.32 -4.19
N ARG A 29 4.73 6.34 -5.08
CA ARG A 29 4.70 6.53 -6.52
C ARG A 29 3.27 6.43 -7.02
N ASP A 30 2.76 7.51 -7.60
CA ASP A 30 1.49 7.47 -8.34
C ASP A 30 1.68 6.65 -9.63
N ILE A 31 0.84 5.62 -9.79
CA ILE A 31 0.80 4.76 -10.97
C ILE A 31 -0.57 4.81 -11.67
N THR A 32 -1.46 5.73 -11.26
CA THR A 32 -2.84 5.84 -11.72
C THR A 32 -2.94 5.87 -13.25
N GLN A 33 -2.11 6.69 -13.92
CA GLN A 33 -2.11 6.79 -15.39
C GLN A 33 -1.83 5.46 -16.12
N GLY A 34 -1.13 4.53 -15.49
CA GLY A 34 -0.85 3.21 -16.06
C GLY A 34 -2.01 2.21 -15.92
N VAL A 35 -3.00 2.50 -15.06
CA VAL A 35 -4.12 1.61 -14.69
C VAL A 35 -5.50 2.22 -14.99
N GLU A 36 -5.55 3.51 -15.32
CA GLU A 36 -6.75 4.36 -15.42
C GLU A 36 -7.88 3.76 -16.28
N HIS A 37 -7.52 2.89 -17.22
CA HIS A 37 -8.45 2.27 -18.18
C HIS A 37 -9.46 1.30 -17.54
N LYS A 38 -9.25 0.84 -16.30
CA LYS A 38 -10.13 -0.13 -15.63
C LYS A 38 -11.15 0.52 -14.68
N HIS A 39 -10.74 1.50 -13.88
CA HIS A 39 -11.63 2.23 -12.96
C HIS A 39 -11.20 3.71 -12.85
N PRO A 40 -11.84 4.63 -13.59
CA PRO A 40 -11.41 6.03 -13.67
C PRO A 40 -11.65 6.82 -12.38
N GLU A 41 -12.38 6.26 -11.42
CA GLU A 41 -12.68 6.90 -10.12
C GLU A 41 -11.72 6.48 -9.00
N LYS A 42 -10.71 5.65 -9.30
CA LYS A 42 -9.75 5.15 -8.31
C LYS A 42 -8.35 5.65 -8.63
N TYR A 43 -7.59 5.91 -7.57
CA TYR A 43 -6.19 6.30 -7.62
C TYR A 43 -5.32 5.14 -7.12
N TYR A 44 -4.16 4.97 -7.74
CA TYR A 44 -3.29 3.83 -7.55
C TYR A 44 -1.88 4.29 -7.17
N TYR A 45 -1.35 3.75 -6.08
CA TYR A 45 -0.03 4.12 -5.58
C TYR A 45 0.79 2.89 -5.22
N ASP A 46 2.09 2.97 -5.49
CA ASP A 46 3.08 2.04 -4.94
C ASP A 46 3.80 2.73 -3.78
N ILE A 47 3.89 2.05 -2.64
CA ILE A 47 4.70 2.50 -1.51
C ILE A 47 5.89 1.56 -1.36
N THR A 48 7.09 2.13 -1.34
CA THR A 48 8.34 1.39 -1.17
C THR A 48 9.32 2.16 -0.30
N ASN A 49 10.36 1.49 0.20
CA ASN A 49 11.40 2.06 1.08
C ASN A 49 12.79 2.08 0.41
N GLN A 50 12.82 2.38 -0.90
CA GLN A 50 13.99 2.53 -1.77
C GLN A 50 14.87 1.29 -2.02
N CYS A 51 15.14 0.43 -1.03
CA CYS A 51 16.14 -0.64 -1.16
C CYS A 51 16.00 -1.86 -0.22
N SER A 52 14.92 -2.05 0.56
CA SER A 52 14.91 -3.20 1.50
C SER A 52 14.61 -4.51 0.80
N CYS A 53 15.67 -5.25 0.47
CA CYS A 53 15.61 -6.48 -0.30
C CYS A 53 14.91 -7.68 0.38
N ASP A 54 14.35 -7.54 1.58
CA ASP A 54 13.61 -8.57 2.29
C ASP A 54 12.56 -7.91 3.21
N PHE A 55 11.29 -8.32 3.11
CA PHE A 55 10.30 -8.08 4.19
C PHE A 55 10.66 -9.00 5.36
N VAL A 56 11.55 -8.51 6.21
CA VAL A 56 11.88 -9.14 7.48
C VAL A 56 10.97 -8.49 8.51
N SER A 57 9.84 -9.11 8.83
CA SER A 57 8.94 -8.63 9.89
C SER A 57 9.71 -8.32 11.19
N SER A 58 10.77 -9.09 11.45
CA SER A 58 11.67 -8.90 12.60
C SER A 58 12.73 -7.78 12.47
N ASP A 59 12.79 -6.99 11.39
CA ASP A 59 13.70 -5.83 11.25
C ASP A 59 12.89 -4.50 11.20
N PRO A 60 12.66 -3.86 12.36
CA PRO A 60 11.87 -2.64 12.47
C PRO A 60 12.45 -1.47 11.66
N LYS A 61 13.77 -1.44 11.46
CA LYS A 61 14.44 -0.35 10.73
C LYS A 61 14.19 -0.43 9.23
N ARG A 62 13.97 -1.64 8.70
CA ARG A 62 13.66 -1.85 7.29
C ARG A 62 12.18 -1.62 7.00
N ASN A 63 11.28 -2.12 7.85
CA ASN A 63 9.84 -1.97 7.59
C ASN A 63 9.31 -0.57 7.90
N GLN A 64 10.06 0.24 8.66
CA GLN A 64 9.67 1.60 9.06
C GLN A 64 8.21 1.65 9.53
N ALA A 65 7.87 0.68 10.40
CA ALA A 65 6.48 0.36 10.69
C ALA A 65 5.74 1.56 11.30
N ASN A 66 6.43 2.39 12.09
CA ASN A 66 5.85 3.58 12.69
C ASN A 66 5.54 4.63 11.62
N GLU A 67 6.45 4.85 10.68
CA GLU A 67 6.29 5.83 9.61
C GLU A 67 5.23 5.39 8.60
N ILE A 68 5.14 4.09 8.29
CA ILE A 68 4.04 3.53 7.48
C ILE A 68 2.69 3.65 8.22
N LYS A 69 2.65 3.39 9.53
CA LYS A 69 1.46 3.62 10.35
C LYS A 69 1.06 5.10 10.35
N GLU A 70 2.03 6.01 10.45
CA GLU A 70 1.79 7.45 10.35
C GLU A 70 1.23 7.85 8.97
N LEU A 71 1.71 7.23 7.89
CA LEU A 71 1.15 7.40 6.55
C LEU A 71 -0.31 6.96 6.50
N PHE A 72 -0.61 5.75 6.97
CA PHE A 72 -1.99 5.25 6.99
C PHE A 72 -2.91 6.13 7.82
N GLN A 73 -2.45 6.64 8.96
CA GLN A 73 -3.22 7.60 9.77
C GLN A 73 -3.45 8.92 9.02
N ALA A 74 -2.42 9.46 8.37
CA ALA A 74 -2.54 10.69 7.59
C ALA A 74 -3.51 10.53 6.42
N LEU A 75 -3.51 9.37 5.77
CA LEU A 75 -4.46 9.05 4.70
C LEU A 75 -5.87 8.90 5.29
N HIS A 76 -6.06 8.08 6.32
CA HIS A 76 -7.37 7.82 6.95
C HIS A 76 -8.06 9.08 7.49
N LEU A 77 -7.30 10.05 8.03
CA LEU A 77 -7.86 11.31 8.52
C LEU A 77 -8.38 12.24 7.40
N CYS A 78 -7.98 12.01 6.14
CA CYS A 78 -8.32 12.92 5.06
C CYS A 78 -9.57 12.53 4.28
N THR A 79 -10.04 11.27 4.30
CA THR A 79 -11.10 10.80 3.38
C THR A 79 -11.79 9.50 3.85
N ASP A 80 -13.02 9.21 3.38
CA ASP A 80 -13.60 7.86 3.38
C ASP A 80 -12.81 7.00 2.39
N ILE A 81 -12.03 6.02 2.84
CA ILE A 81 -11.08 5.30 1.97
C ILE A 81 -11.32 3.81 2.08
N THR A 82 -11.57 3.17 0.95
CA THR A 82 -11.27 1.76 0.80
C THR A 82 -9.80 1.64 0.43
N PHE A 83 -8.96 1.21 1.37
CA PHE A 83 -7.58 0.88 1.04
C PHE A 83 -7.55 -0.57 0.61
N CYS A 84 -7.06 -0.87 -0.59
CA CYS A 84 -6.62 -2.22 -0.90
C CYS A 84 -5.11 -2.29 -0.76
N ILE A 85 -4.60 -3.10 0.18
CA ILE A 85 -3.16 -3.35 0.30
C ILE A 85 -2.86 -4.78 -0.14
N ILE A 86 -2.01 -4.89 -1.15
CA ILE A 86 -1.43 -6.17 -1.58
C ILE A 86 -0.02 -6.27 -1.00
N LEU A 87 0.22 -7.30 -0.19
CA LEU A 87 1.55 -7.65 0.31
C LEU A 87 2.10 -8.81 -0.53
N ASP A 88 2.67 -8.51 -1.70
CA ASP A 88 3.18 -9.55 -2.59
C ASP A 88 4.71 -9.52 -2.77
N ASN A 89 5.28 -10.72 -2.92
CA ASN A 89 6.68 -11.02 -3.15
C ASN A 89 6.94 -11.65 -4.55
N ASN A 90 5.91 -11.85 -5.38
CA ASN A 90 6.01 -12.56 -6.66
C ASN A 90 5.93 -11.64 -7.89
N LYS A 91 7.07 -11.47 -8.56
CA LYS A 91 7.23 -11.51 -10.04
C LYS A 91 6.29 -10.73 -10.98
N TYR A 92 5.41 -9.83 -10.55
CA TYR A 92 4.56 -9.08 -11.47
C TYR A 92 5.36 -7.97 -12.13
N THR A 93 5.95 -8.29 -13.27
CA THR A 93 6.84 -7.39 -14.04
C THR A 93 6.06 -6.23 -14.68
N ASN A 94 4.73 -6.33 -14.74
CA ASN A 94 3.79 -5.32 -15.26
C ASN A 94 2.61 -5.08 -14.31
N LEU A 95 2.90 -4.96 -13.02
CA LEU A 95 1.91 -4.80 -11.95
C LEU A 95 0.89 -3.67 -12.21
N GLN A 96 1.29 -2.61 -12.91
CA GLN A 96 0.41 -1.51 -13.32
C GLN A 96 -0.77 -1.96 -14.20
N LEU A 97 -0.61 -2.96 -15.07
CA LEU A 97 -1.68 -3.41 -15.97
C LEU A 97 -2.62 -4.43 -15.30
N GLU A 98 -2.12 -5.11 -14.27
CA GLU A 98 -2.74 -6.30 -13.69
C GLU A 98 -3.21 -6.10 -12.24
N ILE A 99 -2.94 -4.96 -11.60
CA ILE A 99 -3.19 -4.75 -10.16
C ILE A 99 -4.62 -5.14 -9.73
N GLN A 100 -5.63 -4.81 -10.54
CA GLN A 100 -7.03 -5.17 -10.28
C GLN A 100 -7.31 -6.66 -10.44
N ASP A 101 -6.66 -7.29 -11.43
CA ASP A 101 -6.81 -8.72 -11.68
C ASP A 101 -6.12 -9.51 -10.55
N ILE A 102 -4.98 -8.99 -10.05
CA ILE A 102 -4.27 -9.51 -8.88
C ILE A 102 -5.14 -9.38 -7.64
N ILE A 103 -5.64 -8.18 -7.31
CA ILE A 103 -6.56 -7.96 -6.18
C ILE A 103 -7.73 -8.95 -6.22
N SER A 104 -8.33 -9.13 -7.41
CA SER A 104 -9.48 -10.02 -7.61
C SER A 104 -9.12 -11.51 -7.49
N SER A 105 -7.85 -11.88 -7.71
CA SER A 105 -7.37 -13.26 -7.66
C SER A 105 -6.89 -13.69 -6.26
N LEU A 106 -6.48 -12.75 -5.42
CA LEU A 106 -5.97 -13.04 -4.08
C LEU A 106 -7.13 -13.24 -3.10
N PRO A 107 -6.94 -14.07 -2.06
CA PRO A 107 -7.84 -14.06 -0.91
C PRO A 107 -7.99 -12.64 -0.38
N ASN A 108 -9.22 -12.23 -0.11
CA ASN A 108 -9.52 -10.91 0.40
C ASN A 108 -10.04 -10.96 1.83
N GLU A 109 -9.70 -9.94 2.61
CA GLU A 109 -10.16 -9.77 3.99
C GLU A 109 -10.56 -8.32 4.22
N GLU A 110 -11.78 -8.11 4.72
CA GLU A 110 -12.24 -6.79 5.14
C GLU A 110 -11.88 -6.56 6.61
N LEU A 111 -11.20 -5.43 6.91
CA LEU A 111 -10.79 -5.03 8.25
C LEU A 111 -11.22 -3.59 8.52
N ASP A 112 -11.51 -3.26 9.77
CA ASP A 112 -11.55 -1.84 10.17
C ASP A 112 -10.14 -1.27 10.30
N PHE A 113 -10.03 0.06 10.20
CA PHE A 113 -8.75 0.76 10.26
C PHE A 113 -7.93 0.43 11.51
N ASN A 114 -8.56 0.36 12.69
CA ASN A 114 -7.82 0.12 13.94
C ASN A 114 -7.30 -1.31 14.00
N THR A 115 -8.13 -2.29 13.63
CA THR A 115 -7.70 -3.69 13.53
C THR A 115 -6.55 -3.85 12.55
N PHE A 116 -6.62 -3.22 11.38
CA PHE A 116 -5.52 -3.22 10.43
C PHE A 116 -4.23 -2.65 11.03
N MET A 117 -4.32 -1.50 11.71
CA MET A 117 -3.17 -0.84 12.33
C MET A 117 -2.54 -1.65 13.45
N ASP A 118 -3.31 -2.47 14.16
CA ASP A 118 -2.81 -3.38 15.19
C ASP A 118 -2.09 -4.61 14.60
N LEU A 119 -2.58 -5.11 13.46
CA LEU A 119 -1.99 -6.25 12.76
C LEU A 119 -0.72 -5.89 11.97
N TYR A 120 -0.63 -4.67 11.45
CA TYR A 120 0.54 -4.23 10.69
C TYR A 120 1.81 -4.07 11.56
N PRO A 121 3.00 -4.51 11.09
CA PRO A 121 3.26 -5.30 9.88
C PRO A 121 3.25 -6.82 10.13
N ASP A 122 3.30 -7.25 11.39
CA ASP A 122 3.77 -8.59 11.77
C ASP A 122 2.72 -9.71 11.64
N GLN A 123 1.43 -9.35 11.69
CA GLN A 123 0.32 -10.30 11.67
C GLN A 123 -0.43 -10.30 10.33
N LEU A 124 0.00 -9.48 9.38
CA LEU A 124 -0.54 -9.50 8.02
C LEU A 124 0.10 -10.65 7.24
N GLU A 125 -0.74 -11.41 6.55
CA GLU A 125 -0.35 -12.48 5.66
C GLU A 125 0.17 -11.91 4.33
N LYS A 126 1.15 -12.59 3.77
CA LYS A 126 1.61 -12.36 2.39
C LYS A 126 0.59 -12.92 1.41
N ASP A 127 0.59 -12.40 0.19
CA ASP A 127 -0.26 -12.85 -0.92
C ASP A 127 -1.77 -12.75 -0.58
N ARG A 128 -2.14 -11.73 0.21
CA ARG A 128 -3.52 -11.42 0.60
C ARG A 128 -3.84 -9.96 0.26
N ALA A 129 -5.09 -9.71 -0.13
CA ALA A 129 -5.62 -8.37 -0.32
C ALA A 129 -6.42 -7.93 0.92
N TYR A 130 -5.99 -6.85 1.57
CA TYR A 130 -6.70 -6.28 2.71
C TYR A 130 -7.54 -5.11 2.26
N LEU A 131 -8.86 -5.15 2.51
CA LEU A 131 -9.79 -4.06 2.25
C LEU A 131 -10.13 -3.36 3.56
N ILE A 132 -9.62 -2.17 3.74
CA ILE A 132 -9.86 -1.39 4.97
C ILE A 132 -11.13 -0.56 4.78
N ARG A 133 -12.11 -0.66 5.68
CA ARG A 133 -13.38 0.09 5.65
C ARG A 133 -13.74 0.71 6.99
#